data_AF-A0A940ICU6-F1
#
_entry.id   AF-A0A940ICU6-F1
#
_cell.length_a   1.000
_cell.length_b   1.000
_cell.length_c   1.000
_cell.angle_alpha   90.00
_cell.angle_beta   90.00
_cell.angle_gamma   90.00
#
_symmetry.space_group_name_H-M   'P 1'
#
loop_
_entity.id
_entity.type
_entity.pdbx_description
1 polymer ?
#
loop_
_entity_poly.entity_id
_entity_poly.type
_entity_poly.pdbx_seq_one_letter_code
_entity_poly.pdbx_strand_id
1 'polypeptide(L)' 'MEDFSGRKPESDTNDQVQISAKELKRLLEAAERYDDAVICPVCGHANKKNDGICKMCSNYLF' A
#
# COMPACT_ATOMS: atom_id res chain seq x y z
N MET A 1 43.22 9.00 -21.06
CA MET A 1 42.98 8.78 -19.62
C MET A 1 41.64 9.45 -19.36
N GLU A 2 40.52 8.76 -19.12
CA GLU A 2 40.30 7.37 -18.69
C GLU A 2 39.06 6.80 -19.38
N ASP A 3 39.20 5.60 -19.94
CA ASP A 3 38.12 4.75 -20.41
C ASP A 3 37.35 4.20 -19.21
N PHE A 4 36.13 4.69 -18.97
CA PHE A 4 35.20 4.08 -18.01
C PHE A 4 34.15 3.25 -18.75
N SER A 5 34.59 2.08 -19.20
CA SER A 5 33.71 0.94 -19.47
C SER A 5 33.10 0.46 -18.14
N GLY A 6 32.03 1.12 -17.69
CA GLY A 6 31.27 0.76 -16.50
C GLY A 6 30.04 -0.06 -16.86
N ARG A 7 30.00 -1.31 -16.43
CA ARG A 7 28.89 -2.27 -16.60
C ARG A 7 27.52 -1.64 -16.36
N LYS A 8 26.59 -1.82 -17.30
CA LYS A 8 25.16 -1.70 -17.01
C LYS A 8 24.80 -2.83 -16.03
N PRO A 9 24.17 -2.54 -14.88
CA PRO A 9 23.58 -3.60 -14.07
C PRO A 9 22.33 -4.09 -14.80
N GLU A 10 22.45 -5.22 -15.50
CA GLU A 10 21.29 -6.01 -15.95
C GLU A 10 20.71 -6.71 -14.73
N SER A 11 19.91 -5.98 -13.94
CA SER A 11 19.07 -6.60 -12.91
C SER A 11 17.73 -6.99 -13.56
N ASP A 12 17.76 -8.05 -14.34
CA ASP A 12 16.56 -8.75 -14.80
C ASP A 12 16.04 -9.61 -13.63
N THR A 13 15.57 -8.96 -12.57
CA THR A 13 14.95 -9.64 -11.43
C THR A 13 13.52 -9.99 -11.81
N ASN A 14 13.38 -11.11 -12.52
CA ASN A 14 12.12 -11.81 -12.68
C ASN A 14 11.73 -12.51 -11.35
N ASP A 15 11.46 -11.71 -10.31
CA ASP A 15 11.02 -12.19 -8.99
C ASP A 15 9.54 -12.58 -9.01
N GLN A 16 9.14 -13.42 -9.96
CA GLN A 16 7.80 -14.00 -9.98
C GLN A 16 7.69 -15.06 -8.88
N VAL A 17 7.19 -14.65 -7.72
CA VAL A 17 6.85 -15.55 -6.62
C VAL A 17 5.57 -16.32 -6.98
N GLN A 18 5.69 -17.63 -7.17
CA GLN A 18 4.54 -18.49 -7.38
C GLN A 18 3.81 -18.73 -6.05
N ILE A 19 2.61 -18.16 -5.89
CA ILE A 19 1.73 -18.42 -4.75
C ILE A 19 0.52 -19.26 -5.17
N SER A 20 0.00 -20.07 -4.26
CA SER A 20 -1.21 -20.86 -4.52
C SER A 20 -2.44 -19.96 -4.62
N ALA A 21 -3.46 -20.36 -5.40
CA ALA A 21 -4.73 -19.63 -5.48
C ALA A 21 -5.41 -19.46 -4.11
N LYS A 22 -5.21 -20.41 -3.19
CA LYS A 22 -5.72 -20.34 -1.82
C LYS A 22 -5.01 -19.26 -1.00
N GLU A 23 -3.70 -19.11 -1.20
CA GLU A 23 -2.90 -18.08 -0.52
C GLU A 23 -3.26 -16.69 -1.04
N LEU A 24 -3.38 -16.54 -2.36
CA LEU A 24 -3.83 -15.30 -3.00
C LEU A 24 -5.21 -14.87 -2.47
N LYS A 25 -6.16 -15.80 -2.37
CA LYS A 25 -7.49 -15.52 -1.81
C LYS A 25 -7.42 -14.99 -0.39
N ARG A 26 -6.61 -15.60 0.48
CA ARG A 26 -6.43 -15.15 1.87
C ARG A 26 -5.84 -13.74 1.95
N LEU A 27 -4.88 -13.42 1.09
CA LEU A 27 -4.28 -12.10 1.02
C LEU A 27 -5.28 -11.03 0.55
N LEU A 28 -6.10 -11.36 -0.45
CA LEU A 28 -7.17 -10.46 -0.92
C LEU A 28 -8.24 -10.24 0.15
N GLU A 29 -8.72 -11.31 0.79
CA GLU A 29 -9.69 -11.20 1.91
C GLU A 29 -9.12 -10.45 3.12
N ALA A 30 -7.79 -10.45 3.29
CA ALA A 30 -7.12 -9.62 4.28
C ALA A 30 -7.11 -8.15 3.80
N ALA A 31 -6.71 -7.89 2.56
CA ALA A 31 -6.63 -6.54 1.98
C ALA A 31 -7.99 -5.84 1.91
N GLU A 32 -9.06 -6.54 1.54
CA GLU A 32 -10.43 -5.99 1.53
C GLU A 32 -10.87 -5.49 2.92
N ARG A 33 -10.37 -6.11 4.01
CA ARG A 33 -10.64 -5.63 5.38
C ARG A 33 -9.86 -4.36 5.76
N TYR A 34 -8.82 -4.01 5.00
CA TYR A 34 -8.01 -2.80 5.24
C TYR A 34 -8.48 -1.58 4.43
N ASP A 35 -9.23 -1.75 3.33
CA ASP A 35 -9.70 -0.65 2.47
C ASP A 35 -10.84 0.20 3.07
N ASP A 36 -11.32 -0.16 4.26
CA ASP A 36 -12.36 0.56 4.98
C ASP A 36 -11.82 1.69 5.87
N ALA A 37 -10.53 2.02 5.79
CA ALA A 37 -9.92 3.10 6.58
C ALA A 37 -9.70 4.37 5.76
N VAL A 38 -10.11 5.52 6.31
CA VAL A 38 -9.81 6.85 5.77
C VAL A 38 -8.99 7.66 6.77
N ILE A 39 -7.85 8.15 6.31
CA ILE A 39 -6.94 8.95 7.11
C ILE A 39 -7.43 10.40 7.14
N CYS A 40 -7.59 10.96 8.34
CA CYS A 40 -7.97 12.36 8.50
C CYS A 40 -6.86 13.27 7.96
N PRO A 41 -7.16 14.22 7.04
CA PRO A 41 -6.15 15.11 6.48
C PRO A 41 -5.62 16.15 7.49
N VAL A 42 -6.33 16.36 8.60
CA VAL A 42 -5.95 17.37 9.62
C VAL A 42 -5.09 16.76 10.72
N CYS A 43 -5.48 15.61 11.29
CA CYS A 43 -4.79 15.01 12.43
C CYS A 43 -4.12 13.66 12.15
N GLY A 44 -4.25 13.12 10.93
CA GLY A 44 -3.66 11.83 10.55
C GLY A 44 -4.31 10.59 11.19
N HIS A 45 -5.40 10.75 11.94
CA HIS A 45 -6.09 9.62 12.56
C HIS A 45 -6.76 8.73 11.51
N ALA A 46 -6.66 7.41 11.67
CA ALA A 46 -7.40 6.46 10.86
C ALA A 46 -8.85 6.36 11.34
N ASN A 47 -9.79 6.71 10.47
CA ASN A 47 -11.23 6.62 10.71
C ASN A 47 -11.82 5.55 9.79
N LYS A 48 -13.06 5.14 10.03
CA LYS A 48 -13.76 4.25 9.09
C LYS A 48 -14.21 5.06 7.87
N LYS A 49 -14.22 4.46 6.70
CA LYS A 49 -14.66 5.09 5.43
C LYS A 49 -16.09 5.63 5.48
N ASN A 50 -16.94 5.03 6.33
CA ASN A 50 -18.32 5.48 6.55
C ASN A 50 -18.44 6.58 7.62
N ASP A 51 -17.34 6.97 8.28
CA ASP A 51 -17.35 8.10 9.21
C ASP A 51 -17.34 9.41 8.40
N GLY A 52 -18.37 10.24 8.49
CA GLY A 52 -18.38 11.56 7.83
C GLY A 52 -17.49 12.60 8.54
N ILE A 53 -17.17 12.34 9.81
CA ILE A 53 -16.43 13.25 10.70
C ILE A 53 -15.35 12.46 11.42
N CYS A 54 -14.16 13.04 11.55
CA CYS A 54 -13.05 12.46 12.28
C CYS A 54 -13.36 12.34 13.78
N LYS A 55 -13.21 11.14 14.34
CA LYS A 55 -13.48 10.87 15.77
C LYS A 55 -12.51 11.54 16.75
N MET A 56 -11.37 12.02 16.27
CA MET A 56 -10.38 12.69 17.12
C MET A 56 -10.44 14.21 17.07
N CYS A 57 -10.49 14.80 15.87
CA CYS A 57 -10.43 16.25 15.70
C CYS A 57 -11.74 16.88 15.23
N SER A 58 -12.78 16.07 15.02
CA SER A 58 -14.10 16.50 14.54
C SER A 58 -14.10 17.21 13.19
N ASN A 59 -13.02 17.12 12.41
CA ASN A 59 -12.98 17.62 11.04
C ASN A 59 -13.76 16.71 10.09
N TYR A 60 -14.35 17.28 9.03
CA TYR A 60 -14.96 16.50 7.96
C TYR A 60 -13.91 15.67 7.21
N LEU A 61 -14.28 14.43 6.86
CA LEU A 61 -13.40 13.52 6.12
C LEU A 61 -13.65 13.56 4.60
N PHE A 62 -14.81 14.09 4.18
CA PHE A 62 -15.24 14.24 2.78
C PHE A 62 -16.17 15.45 2.64
#